data_AF-A0A3A4RCU0-F1
#
_entry.id   AF-A0A3A4RCU0-F1
#
_cell.length_a   1.000
_cell.length_b   1.000
_cell.length_c   1.000
_cell.angle_alpha   90.00
_cell.angle_beta   90.00
_cell.angle_gamma   90.00
#
_symmetry.space_group_name_H-M   'P 1'
#
loop_
_entity.id
_entity.type
_entity.pdbx_description
1 polymer ?
#
loop_
_entity_poly.entity_id
_entity_poly.type
_entity_poly.pdbx_seq_one_letter_code
_entity_poly.pdbx_strand_id
1 'polypeptide(L)' 'MASGYIFNAETDLAKTMTGSETPKEILKFALGREKDSVVFYVGMKEMVPESLGRKHLDKIIQEEMNHVGVISKFLAKLG' A
#
# COMPACT_ATOMS: atom_id res chain seq x y z
N MET A 1 11.79 -6.71 12.96
CA MET A 1 11.79 -5.22 12.94
C MET A 1 11.33 -4.76 11.56
N ALA A 2 10.02 -4.55 11.39
CA ALA A 2 9.38 -3.91 10.22
C ALA A 2 8.09 -3.17 10.61
N SER A 3 7.92 -2.87 11.91
CA SER A 3 6.62 -2.45 12.47
C SER A 3 6.36 -0.95 12.38
N GLY A 4 7.38 -0.13 12.17
CA GLY A 4 7.27 1.34 12.30
C GLY A 4 7.26 2.15 11.00
N TYR A 5 7.76 1.59 9.90
CA TYR A 5 7.93 2.32 8.64
C TYR A 5 6.80 2.09 7.63
N ILE A 6 6.15 0.92 7.68
CA ILE A 6 5.16 0.53 6.67
C ILE A 6 3.75 0.98 7.05
N PHE A 7 3.40 1.16 8.33
CA PHE A 7 2.01 1.44 8.76
C PHE A 7 1.81 2.68 9.62
N ASN A 8 2.81 3.57 9.75
CA ASN A 8 2.63 4.77 10.55
C ASN A 8 1.95 5.89 9.74
N ALA A 9 0.70 5.63 9.34
CA ALA A 9 -0.07 6.52 8.47
C ALA A 9 -0.17 7.94 9.03
N GLU A 10 -0.38 8.11 10.34
CA GLU A 10 -0.61 9.43 10.94
C GLU A 10 0.63 10.32 10.97
N THR A 11 1.82 9.76 11.24
CA THR A 11 3.05 10.57 11.27
C THR A 11 3.71 10.73 9.91
N ASP A 12 3.45 9.84 8.95
CA ASP A 12 3.99 9.92 7.60
C ASP A 12 3.14 10.85 6.72
N LEU A 13 1.81 10.70 6.73
CA LEU A 13 0.92 11.55 5.92
C LEU A 13 1.03 13.04 6.26
N ALA A 14 1.00 13.40 7.54
CA ALA A 14 1.06 14.81 7.95
C ALA A 14 2.44 15.45 7.72
N LYS A 15 3.51 14.65 7.58
CA LYS A 15 4.86 15.13 7.26
C LYS A 15 5.10 15.18 5.76
N THR A 16 4.51 14.27 4.99
CA THR A 16 4.77 14.11 3.56
C THR A 16 3.73 14.80 2.69
N MET A 17 2.52 15.07 3.21
CA MET A 17 1.44 15.74 2.49
C MET A 17 1.08 17.06 3.20
N THR A 18 1.36 18.16 2.51
CA THR A 18 1.14 19.55 2.93
C THR A 18 -0.20 20.11 2.46
N GLY A 19 -0.89 19.39 1.56
CA GLY A 19 -2.13 19.83 0.92
C GLY A 19 -1.90 20.66 -0.34
N SER A 20 -0.64 20.89 -0.73
CA SER A 20 -0.27 21.61 -1.96
C SER A 20 0.14 20.69 -3.12
N GLU A 21 0.10 19.37 -2.90
CA GLU A 21 0.52 18.39 -3.88
C GLU A 21 -0.41 18.34 -5.09
N THR A 22 0.20 18.14 -6.26
CA THR A 22 -0.55 17.88 -7.48
C THR A 22 -1.27 16.52 -7.40
N PRO A 23 -2.36 16.31 -8.17
CA PRO A 23 -3.01 15.01 -8.27
C PRO A 23 -2.04 13.88 -8.66
N LYS A 24 -1.02 14.19 -9.46
CA LYS A 24 0.02 13.24 -9.87
C LYS A 24 0.92 12.83 -8.71
N GLU A 25 1.29 13.76 -7.84
CA GLU A 25 2.09 13.47 -6.64
C GLU A 25 1.30 12.67 -5.62
N ILE A 26 0.03 13.01 -5.40
CA ILE A 26 -0.88 12.26 -4.52
C ILE A 26 -1.01 10.82 -5.01
N LEU A 27 -1.26 10.60 -6.30
CA LEU A 27 -1.40 9.25 -6.84
C LEU A 27 -0.07 8.47 -6.83
N LYS A 28 1.07 9.13 -7.01
CA LYS A 28 2.39 8.48 -6.87
C LYS A 28 2.65 8.04 -5.44
N PHE A 29 2.31 8.91 -4.48
CA PHE A 29 2.40 8.57 -3.05
C PHE A 29 1.52 7.37 -2.73
N ALA A 30 0.23 7.42 -3.09
CA ALA A 30 -0.70 6.31 -2.90
C ALA A 30 -0.20 5.00 -3.55
N LEU A 31 0.30 5.06 -4.79
CA LEU A 31 0.85 3.90 -5.48
C LEU A 31 2.04 3.27 -4.72
N GLY A 32 2.90 4.08 -4.12
CA GLY A 32 4.00 3.60 -3.28
C GLY A 32 3.46 2.86 -2.06
N ARG A 33 2.47 3.44 -1.38
CA ARG A 33 1.83 2.85 -0.19
C ARG A 33 1.21 1.49 -0.49
N GLU A 34 0.48 1.35 -1.60
CA GLU A 34 -0.11 0.05 -1.96
C GLU A 34 0.95 -1.02 -2.24
N LYS A 35 2.06 -0.65 -2.88
CA LYS A 35 3.18 -1.57 -3.13
C LYS A 35 3.84 -2.02 -1.84
N ASP A 36 4.05 -1.09 -0.90
CA ASP A 36 4.63 -1.41 0.40
C ASP A 36 3.70 -2.34 1.20
N SER A 37 2.39 -2.10 1.17
CA SER A 37 1.37 -2.98 1.77
C SER A 37 1.42 -4.40 1.19
N VAL A 38 1.50 -4.54 -0.15
CA VAL A 38 1.63 -5.86 -0.80
C VAL A 38 2.86 -6.60 -0.27
N VAL A 39 4.04 -5.97 -0.28
CA VAL A 39 5.28 -6.59 0.18
C VAL A 39 5.15 -7.02 1.65
N PHE A 40 4.55 -6.17 2.48
CA PHE A 40 4.34 -6.49 3.89
C PHE A 40 3.43 -7.70 4.10
N TYR A 41 2.25 -7.72 3.48
CA TYR A 41 1.30 -8.81 3.68
C TYR A 41 1.80 -10.13 3.09
N VAL A 42 2.53 -10.08 1.98
CA VAL A 42 3.24 -11.26 1.44
C VAL A 42 4.26 -11.76 2.47
N GLY A 43 5.09 -10.87 3.03
CA GLY A 43 6.04 -11.24 4.08
C GLY A 43 5.37 -11.84 5.32
N MET A 44 4.23 -11.28 5.75
CA MET A 44 3.44 -11.82 6.86
C MET A 44 2.85 -13.19 6.55
N LYS A 45 2.34 -13.42 5.33
CA LYS A 45 1.70 -14.67 4.94
C LYS A 45 2.64 -15.87 5.08
N GLU A 46 3.93 -15.68 4.81
CA GLU A 46 4.96 -16.71 4.99
C GLU A 46 5.12 -17.10 6.47
N MET A 47 4.90 -16.16 7.40
CA MET A 47 5.06 -16.37 8.84
C MET A 47 3.78 -16.88 9.55
N VAL A 48 2.61 -16.73 8.94
CA VAL A 48 1.32 -17.11 9.54
C VAL A 48 0.97 -18.55 9.19
N PRO A 49 0.66 -19.43 10.17
CA PRO A 49 0.15 -20.77 9.92
C PRO A 49 -1.13 -20.76 9.09
N GLU A 50 -1.32 -21.75 8.23
CA GLU A 50 -2.45 -21.79 7.29
C GLU A 50 -3.81 -21.75 7.99
N SER A 51 -3.93 -22.44 9.13
CA SER A 51 -5.15 -22.47 9.96
C SER A 51 -5.50 -21.14 10.63
N LEU A 52 -4.57 -20.18 10.69
CA LEU A 52 -4.71 -18.94 11.46
C LEU A 52 -4.98 -17.70 10.60
N GLY A 53 -5.14 -17.84 9.28
CA GLY A 53 -5.62 -16.72 8.45
C GLY A 53 -4.87 -16.45 7.15
N ARG A 54 -4.06 -17.39 6.62
CA ARG A 54 -3.43 -17.22 5.30
C ARG A 54 -4.42 -16.82 4.20
N LYS A 55 -5.61 -17.44 4.18
CA LYS A 55 -6.68 -17.10 3.23
C LYS A 55 -7.20 -15.66 3.36
N HIS A 56 -7.13 -15.07 4.56
CA HIS A 56 -7.51 -13.68 4.75
C HIS A 56 -6.43 -12.74 4.24
N LEU A 57 -5.16 -13.06 4.52
CA LEU A 57 -4.02 -12.33 3.96
C LEU A 57 -4.02 -12.37 2.42
N ASP A 58 -4.36 -13.50 1.82
CA ASP A 58 -4.51 -13.62 0.35
C ASP A 58 -5.54 -12.65 -0.21
N LYS A 59 -6.68 -12.47 0.48
CA LYS A 59 -7.71 -11.51 0.06
C LYS A 59 -7.20 -10.08 0.13
N ILE A 60 -6.52 -9.72 1.22
CA ILE A 60 -5.93 -8.39 1.39
C ILE A 60 -4.89 -8.13 0.30
N ILE A 61 -3.95 -9.06 0.08
CA ILE A 61 -2.92 -8.93 -0.97
C ILE A 61 -3.57 -8.72 -2.34
N GLN A 62 -4.63 -9.46 -2.65
CA GLN A 62 -5.34 -9.32 -3.91
C GLN A 62 -6.04 -7.96 -4.05
N GLU A 63 -6.58 -7.42 -2.96
CA GLU A 63 -7.18 -6.09 -2.93
C GLU A 63 -6.13 -5.00 -3.20
N GLU A 64 -4.98 -5.04 -2.53
CA GLU A 64 -3.93 -4.03 -2.73
C GLU A 64 -3.32 -4.10 -4.14
N MET A 65 -3.18 -5.31 -4.71
CA MET A 65 -2.79 -5.45 -6.12
C MET A 65 -3.81 -4.82 -7.08
N ASN A 66 -5.10 -4.91 -6.77
CA ASN A 66 -6.13 -4.24 -7.56
C ASN A 66 -6.00 -2.71 -7.43
N HIS A 67 -5.74 -2.20 -6.23
CA HIS A 67 -5.48 -0.77 -6.00
C HIS A 67 -4.26 -0.27 -6.80
N VAL A 68 -3.14 -1.01 -6.79
CA VAL A 68 -1.96 -0.73 -7.62
C VAL A 68 -2.36 -0.59 -9.09
N GLY A 69 -3.18 -1.51 -9.61
CA GLY A 69 -3.64 -1.48 -11.00
C GLY A 69 -4.53 -0.27 -11.31
N VAL A 70 -5.46 0.08 -10.41
CA VAL A 70 -6.36 1.23 -10.55
C VAL A 70 -5.58 2.54 -10.52
N ILE A 71 -4.72 2.74 -9.54
CA ILE A 71 -3.92 3.95 -9.37
C ILE A 71 -2.96 4.13 -10.57
N SER A 72 -2.32 3.05 -11.02
CA SER A 72 -1.44 3.08 -12.20
C SER A 72 -2.18 3.54 -13.46
N LYS A 73 -3.44 3.10 -13.66
CA LYS A 73 -4.27 3.56 -14.78
C LYS A 73 -4.60 5.05 -14.69
N PHE A 74 -4.88 5.57 -13.49
CA PHE A 74 -5.13 7.00 -13.31
C PHE A 74 -3.87 7.84 -13.52
N LEU A 75 -2.72 7.40 -13.00
CA LEU A 75 -1.43 8.06 -13.23
C LEU A 75 -1.08 8.16 -14.71
N ALA A 76 -1.31 7.10 -15.48
CA ALA A 76 -1.06 7.10 -16.91
C ALA A 76 -1.92 8.12 -17.68
N LYS A 77 -3.12 8.45 -17.18
CA LYS A 77 -4.00 9.48 -17.78
C LYS A 77 -3.59 10.91 -17.43
N LEU A 78 -2.76 11.10 -16.41
CA LEU A 78 -2.17 12.40 -16.04
C LEU A 78 -0.79 12.61 -16.69
N GLY A 79 -0.40 11.71 -17.60
CA GLY A 79 0.81 11.76 -18.41
C GLY A 79 0.57 12.52 -19.72
#